data_AF-A0A356L106-F1
#
_entry.id   AF-A0A356L106-F1
#
_cell.length_a   1.000
_cell.length_b   1.000
_cell.length_c   1.000
_cell.angle_alpha   90.00
_cell.angle_beta   90.00
_cell.angle_gamma   90.00
#
_symmetry.space_group_name_H-M   'P 1'
#
loop_
_entity.id
_entity.type
_entity.pdbx_description
1 polymer ?
#
loop_
_entity_poly.entity_id
_entity_poly.type
_entity_poly.pdbx_seq_one_letter_code
_entity_poly.pdbx_strand_id
1 'polypeptide(L)'
;GRAQTAAGRGSRRASRAATNTWTEGHFNWKRCASVLWLYLLFQTLVFFSEIPAYGRTTRFPDYLHVSGAPWYLLALLLWYLMIPFFDAYRGRVLPHGLPILGGLSYSLIVWCLMTIMSLAGGYLVGLHDFLALDRVIAFAPFFFAGYFLGPERLMKLLGVEPQPCAEARRVYGATAEDVQAHTPERDVRAVGNTAKSRRKETSSRKADRRGSLQSHRLVGTLTVLGLLAFLIIGTQSFDHLLPYRNVVYGAWYYRFHPEENPAAFPAGLATHLWLLRLAWMLMAGLMSFAVLVLMPNRQVPLLTMLGQRTLQIYILHRPIRDLLLAAGVITAVNPENPVQVLALIGLSVVVTVLLSAEIFQKLLSRIQNLPFCSGGRRSCD
;
A
#
# COMPACT_ATOMS: atom_id res chain seq x y z
N GLY A 1 14.49 22.88 -31.68
CA GLY A 1 14.66 21.73 -30.76
C GLY A 1 15.26 22.06 -29.38
N ARG A 2 15.15 23.29 -28.84
CA ARG A 2 15.66 23.65 -27.49
C ARG A 2 14.56 23.91 -26.43
N ALA A 3 13.28 23.80 -26.80
CA ALA A 3 12.15 24.12 -25.91
C ALA A 3 11.49 22.89 -25.23
N GLN A 4 11.72 21.66 -25.73
CA GLN A 4 11.10 20.44 -25.17
C GLN A 4 11.90 19.78 -24.03
N THR A 5 13.16 20.20 -23.81
CA THR A 5 14.04 19.61 -22.78
C THR A 5 13.92 20.28 -21.40
N ALA A 6 13.32 21.46 -21.30
CA ALA A 6 13.10 22.16 -20.03
C ALA A 6 11.83 21.68 -19.30
N ALA A 7 10.71 21.48 -20.03
CA ALA A 7 9.42 21.05 -19.48
C ALA A 7 9.47 19.65 -18.80
N GLY A 8 10.33 18.76 -19.29
CA GLY A 8 10.52 17.42 -18.72
C GLY A 8 11.39 17.38 -17.45
N ARG A 9 12.23 18.38 -17.20
CA ARG A 9 13.08 18.45 -15.99
C ARG A 9 12.35 19.07 -14.79
N GLY A 10 11.48 20.06 -15.02
CA GLY A 10 10.62 20.65 -13.98
C GLY A 10 9.61 19.64 -13.43
N SER A 11 8.94 18.89 -14.31
CA SER A 11 8.00 17.83 -13.97
C SER A 11 8.63 16.69 -13.14
N ARG A 12 9.86 16.28 -13.47
CA ARG A 12 10.56 15.17 -12.77
C ARG A 12 11.15 15.57 -11.41
N ARG A 13 11.55 16.84 -11.22
CA ARG A 13 11.98 17.33 -9.90
C ARG A 13 10.80 17.51 -8.94
N ALA A 14 9.65 17.95 -9.46
CA ALA A 14 8.39 18.00 -8.69
C ALA A 14 7.88 16.60 -8.31
N SER A 15 8.04 15.59 -9.18
CA SER A 15 7.62 14.22 -8.90
C SER A 15 8.45 13.53 -7.81
N ARG A 16 9.73 13.91 -7.62
CA ARG A 16 10.61 13.31 -6.59
C ARG A 16 10.47 13.97 -5.21
N ALA A 17 10.06 15.24 -5.16
CA ALA A 17 9.75 15.94 -3.92
C ALA A 17 8.35 15.59 -3.35
N ALA A 18 7.46 15.03 -4.18
CA ALA A 18 6.06 14.78 -3.83
C ALA A 18 5.79 13.46 -3.10
N THR A 19 6.75 12.53 -3.02
CA THR A 19 6.51 11.17 -2.51
C THR A 19 6.87 10.94 -1.04
N ASN A 20 7.62 11.84 -0.40
CA ASN A 20 8.05 11.63 0.98
C ASN A 20 7.11 12.37 1.95
N THR A 21 6.58 11.67 2.95
CA THR A 21 5.85 12.28 4.08
C THR A 21 6.74 13.18 4.92
N TRP A 22 8.06 12.98 4.79
CA TRP A 22 9.14 13.76 5.38
C TRP A 22 9.94 14.45 4.28
N THR A 23 9.95 15.77 4.28
CA THR A 23 10.86 16.60 3.48
C THR A 23 11.75 17.34 4.46
N GLU A 24 13.06 17.09 4.40
CA GLU A 24 14.08 17.81 5.17
C GLU A 24 13.82 17.93 6.68
N GLY A 25 13.43 16.83 7.33
CA GLY A 25 13.24 16.81 8.80
C GLY A 25 11.96 17.48 9.32
N HIS A 26 11.08 17.94 8.43
CA HIS A 26 9.78 18.51 8.80
C HIS A 26 8.62 17.68 8.23
N PHE A 27 7.57 17.53 9.05
CA PHE A 27 6.35 16.83 8.68
C PHE A 27 5.58 17.62 7.60
N ASN A 28 5.26 16.96 6.48
CA ASN A 28 4.65 17.62 5.32
C ASN A 28 3.15 17.86 5.52
N TRP A 29 2.79 18.95 6.20
CA TRP A 29 1.39 19.33 6.46
C TRP A 29 0.57 19.57 5.19
N LYS A 30 1.24 19.97 4.08
CA LYS A 30 0.58 20.14 2.77
C LYS A 30 0.03 18.81 2.26
N ARG A 31 0.72 17.70 2.51
CA ARG A 31 0.24 16.37 2.12
C ARG A 31 -1.02 15.96 2.89
N CYS A 32 -1.05 16.17 4.21
CA CYS A 32 -2.26 15.90 5.00
C CYS A 32 -3.44 16.76 4.53
N ALA A 33 -3.22 18.06 4.33
CA ALA A 33 -4.26 18.94 3.79
C ALA A 33 -4.71 18.51 2.38
N SER A 34 -3.81 18.00 1.54
CA SER A 34 -4.13 17.52 0.20
C SER A 34 -4.98 16.25 0.24
N VAL A 35 -4.64 15.30 1.12
CA VAL A 35 -5.42 14.08 1.32
C VAL A 35 -6.79 14.40 1.91
N LEU A 36 -6.87 15.31 2.89
CA LEU A 36 -8.14 15.77 3.46
C LEU A 36 -9.02 16.43 2.39
N TRP A 37 -8.45 17.33 1.58
CA TRP A 37 -9.16 17.96 0.48
C TRP A 37 -9.70 16.93 -0.53
N LEU A 38 -8.87 15.97 -0.89
CA LEU A 38 -9.25 14.90 -1.81
C LEU A 38 -10.35 14.00 -1.24
N TYR A 39 -10.30 13.72 0.07
CA TYR A 39 -11.35 13.00 0.78
C TYR A 39 -12.68 13.75 0.71
N LEU A 40 -12.69 15.04 1.05
CA LEU A 40 -13.91 15.86 1.01
C LEU A 40 -14.51 15.86 -0.41
N LEU A 41 -13.68 16.11 -1.42
CA LEU A 41 -14.11 16.11 -2.81
C LEU A 41 -14.67 14.75 -3.26
N PHE A 42 -13.98 13.66 -2.92
CA PHE A 42 -14.42 12.32 -3.28
C PHE A 42 -15.75 11.96 -2.60
N GLN A 43 -15.92 12.30 -1.32
CA GLN A 43 -17.16 12.08 -0.59
C GLN A 43 -18.32 12.89 -1.19
N THR A 44 -18.10 14.16 -1.54
CA THR A 44 -19.10 15.00 -2.21
C THR A 44 -19.50 14.43 -3.57
N LEU A 45 -18.52 14.02 -4.38
CA LEU A 45 -18.73 13.45 -5.71
C LEU A 45 -19.55 12.15 -5.64
N VAL A 46 -19.23 11.26 -4.69
CA VAL A 46 -19.99 10.02 -4.45
C VAL A 46 -21.39 10.32 -3.91
N PHE A 47 -21.54 11.32 -3.04
CA PHE A 47 -22.86 11.69 -2.53
C PHE A 47 -23.83 12.02 -3.67
N PHE A 48 -23.39 12.78 -4.68
CA PHE A 48 -24.22 13.09 -5.83
C PHE A 48 -24.54 11.88 -6.72
N SER A 49 -23.62 10.91 -6.84
CA SER A 49 -23.87 9.69 -7.63
C SER A 49 -24.74 8.68 -6.89
N GLU A 50 -24.72 8.66 -5.56
CA GLU A 50 -25.53 7.77 -4.73
C GLU A 50 -27.03 8.16 -4.72
N ILE A 51 -27.38 9.43 -4.95
CA ILE A 51 -28.77 9.90 -5.04
C ILE A 51 -29.55 9.14 -6.13
N PRO A 52 -29.14 9.17 -7.41
CA PRO A 52 -29.86 8.44 -8.46
C PRO A 52 -29.69 6.92 -8.36
N ALA A 53 -28.56 6.43 -7.84
CA ALA A 53 -28.26 5.00 -7.80
C ALA A 53 -28.99 4.24 -6.69
N TYR A 54 -29.15 4.86 -5.52
CA TYR A 54 -29.69 4.22 -4.31
C TYR A 54 -30.92 4.94 -3.75
N GLY A 55 -31.40 6.00 -4.40
CA GLY A 55 -32.59 6.74 -3.95
C GLY A 55 -32.39 7.45 -2.61
N ARG A 56 -31.16 7.91 -2.32
CA ARG A 56 -30.84 8.56 -1.04
C ARG A 56 -31.67 9.84 -0.84
N THR A 57 -32.23 9.99 0.35
CA THR A 57 -33.10 11.14 0.70
C THR A 57 -32.41 12.19 1.58
N THR A 58 -31.15 11.98 1.96
CA THR A 58 -30.41 12.92 2.81
C THR A 58 -30.04 14.20 2.05
N ARG A 59 -30.20 15.36 2.70
CA ARG A 59 -29.95 16.68 2.08
C ARG A 59 -28.47 17.06 1.99
N PHE A 60 -27.60 16.46 2.80
CA PHE A 60 -26.18 16.78 2.88
C PHE A 60 -25.30 15.53 2.93
N PRO A 61 -24.06 15.60 2.40
CA PRO A 61 -23.09 14.51 2.53
C PRO A 61 -22.71 14.28 4.00
N ASP A 62 -22.79 13.03 4.46
CA ASP A 62 -22.21 12.64 5.74
C ASP A 62 -20.69 12.46 5.55
N TYR A 63 -19.90 13.29 6.22
CA TYR A 63 -18.43 13.23 6.19
C TYR A 63 -17.83 12.48 7.39
N LEU A 64 -18.65 12.10 8.36
CA LEU A 64 -18.18 11.45 9.58
C LEU A 64 -18.46 9.95 9.54
N HIS A 65 -19.59 9.50 8.99
CA HIS A 65 -19.88 8.07 8.85
C HIS A 65 -19.57 7.61 7.43
N VAL A 66 -18.43 6.92 7.29
CA VAL A 66 -17.87 6.57 5.98
C VAL A 66 -17.78 5.05 5.86
N SER A 67 -18.80 4.44 5.27
CA SER A 67 -18.83 3.00 5.00
C SER A 67 -18.29 2.63 3.60
N GLY A 68 -18.32 3.59 2.67
CA GLY A 68 -17.97 3.40 1.27
C GLY A 68 -16.51 3.73 0.93
N ALA A 69 -16.17 3.66 -0.36
CA ALA A 69 -14.81 3.83 -0.90
C ALA A 69 -13.98 5.00 -0.32
N PRO A 70 -14.51 6.21 -0.01
CA PRO A 70 -13.68 7.29 0.53
C PRO A 70 -12.94 6.98 1.85
N TRP A 71 -13.31 5.89 2.55
CA TRP A 71 -12.68 5.45 3.81
C TRP A 71 -11.15 5.38 3.75
N TYR A 72 -10.56 4.96 2.62
CA TYR A 72 -9.11 4.81 2.51
C TYR A 72 -8.36 6.14 2.61
N LEU A 73 -8.88 7.22 2.01
CA LEU A 73 -8.23 8.54 2.08
C LEU A 73 -8.30 9.10 3.51
N LEU A 74 -9.41 8.87 4.19
CA LEU A 74 -9.56 9.22 5.60
C LEU A 74 -8.60 8.40 6.49
N ALA A 75 -8.48 7.09 6.24
CA ALA A 75 -7.53 6.26 6.95
C ALA A 75 -6.08 6.68 6.72
N LEU A 76 -5.73 7.02 5.48
CA LEU A 76 -4.41 7.53 5.14
C LEU A 76 -4.10 8.85 5.85
N LEU A 77 -5.07 9.77 5.93
CA LEU A 77 -4.94 11.01 6.70
C LEU A 77 -4.66 10.72 8.17
N LEU A 78 -5.44 9.85 8.80
CA LEU A 78 -5.28 9.49 10.21
C LEU A 78 -3.92 8.81 10.47
N TRP A 79 -3.52 7.86 9.63
CA TRP A 79 -2.21 7.22 9.75
C TRP A 79 -1.06 8.21 9.55
N TYR A 80 -1.18 9.17 8.63
CA TYR A 80 -0.18 10.23 8.47
C TYR A 80 -0.09 11.13 9.70
N LEU A 81 -1.20 11.47 10.34
CA LEU A 81 -1.21 12.23 11.60
C LEU A 81 -0.62 11.43 12.77
N MET A 82 -0.67 10.10 12.75
CA MET A 82 -0.05 9.23 13.75
C MET A 82 1.47 9.12 13.59
N ILE A 83 2.04 9.35 12.40
CA ILE A 83 3.50 9.31 12.17
C ILE A 83 4.28 10.27 13.09
N PRO A 84 3.99 11.59 13.13
CA PRO A 84 4.73 12.52 13.99
C PRO A 84 4.53 12.22 15.47
N PHE A 85 3.38 11.62 15.84
CA PHE A 85 3.17 11.10 17.19
C PHE A 85 4.18 9.98 17.49
N PHE A 86 4.30 8.94 16.66
CA PHE A 86 5.29 7.89 16.93
C PHE A 86 6.74 8.38 16.91
N ASP A 87 7.08 9.30 16.02
CA ASP A 87 8.44 9.86 15.97
C ASP A 87 8.75 10.73 17.20
N ALA A 88 7.78 11.48 17.73
CA ALA A 88 7.95 12.25 18.96
C ALA A 88 8.11 11.35 20.21
N TYR A 89 7.39 10.23 20.27
CA TYR A 89 7.47 9.29 21.40
C TYR A 89 8.71 8.38 21.33
N ARG A 90 9.24 8.11 20.14
CA ARG A 90 10.49 7.37 19.94
C ARG A 90 11.66 7.99 20.73
N GLY A 91 11.74 9.32 20.79
CA GLY A 91 12.77 10.04 21.53
C GLY A 91 12.54 10.16 23.05
N ARG A 92 11.29 10.06 23.52
CA ARG A 92 10.93 10.23 24.95
C ARG A 92 10.86 8.93 25.74
N VAL A 93 10.51 7.82 25.08
CA VAL A 93 10.34 6.51 25.73
C VAL A 93 11.68 5.75 25.85
N LEU A 94 12.74 6.21 25.18
CA LEU A 94 14.04 5.54 25.14
C LEU A 94 15.26 6.48 25.27
N PRO A 95 15.50 7.11 26.44
CA PRO A 95 16.86 7.43 26.86
C PRO A 95 17.59 6.16 27.35
N HIS A 96 16.88 5.24 28.02
CA HIS A 96 17.43 4.03 28.63
C HIS A 96 16.49 2.86 28.35
N GLY A 97 16.97 1.85 27.61
CA GLY A 97 16.19 0.65 27.31
C GLY A 97 15.71 -0.04 28.58
N LEU A 98 14.42 -0.38 28.65
CA LEU A 98 13.91 -1.25 29.71
C LEU A 98 14.69 -2.58 29.70
N PRO A 99 15.38 -2.96 30.79
CA PRO A 99 16.30 -4.10 30.82
C PRO A 99 15.60 -5.47 30.68
N ILE A 100 14.28 -5.52 30.72
CA ILE A 100 13.49 -6.77 30.58
C ILE A 100 13.16 -7.05 29.09
N LEU A 101 13.21 -6.03 28.22
CA LEU A 101 12.88 -6.13 26.78
C LEU A 101 14.09 -5.76 25.89
N GLY A 102 15.30 -6.10 26.35
CA GLY A 102 16.61 -5.65 25.82
C GLY A 102 17.01 -6.08 24.41
N GLY A 103 16.06 -6.29 23.50
CA GLY A 103 16.31 -6.59 22.09
C GLY A 103 15.16 -6.26 21.13
N LEU A 104 13.96 -5.92 21.63
CA LEU A 104 12.85 -5.51 20.77
C LEU A 104 13.01 -4.04 20.38
N SER A 105 13.18 -3.79 19.08
CA SER A 105 13.14 -2.42 18.54
C SER A 105 11.79 -1.76 18.89
N TYR A 106 11.80 -0.46 19.24
CA TYR A 106 10.59 0.35 19.50
C TYR A 106 9.50 0.12 18.44
N SER A 107 9.91 0.06 17.17
CA SER A 107 9.04 -0.22 16.02
C SER A 107 8.29 -1.55 16.14
N LEU A 108 8.93 -2.61 16.65
CA LEU A 108 8.30 -3.90 16.85
C LEU A 108 7.30 -3.87 18.01
N ILE A 109 7.60 -3.14 19.09
CA ILE A 109 6.68 -2.96 20.22
C ILE A 109 5.41 -2.22 19.76
N VAL A 110 5.58 -1.10 19.06
CA VAL A 110 4.44 -0.33 18.51
C VAL A 110 3.64 -1.17 17.52
N TRP A 111 4.32 -1.92 16.65
CA TRP A 111 3.65 -2.81 15.70
C TRP A 111 2.86 -3.94 16.39
N CYS A 112 3.42 -4.56 17.43
CA CYS A 112 2.71 -5.54 18.25
C CYS A 112 1.49 -4.91 18.94
N LEU A 113 1.62 -3.71 19.51
CA LEU A 113 0.51 -2.99 20.13
C LEU A 113 -0.61 -2.70 19.12
N MET A 114 -0.27 -2.24 17.91
CA MET A 114 -1.25 -2.01 16.84
C MET A 114 -1.93 -3.31 16.40
N THR A 115 -1.19 -4.42 16.38
CA THR A 115 -1.74 -5.74 16.05
C THR A 115 -2.73 -6.19 17.12
N ILE A 116 -2.37 -6.07 18.40
CA ILE A 116 -3.26 -6.35 19.53
C ILE A 116 -4.50 -5.45 19.45
N MET A 117 -4.34 -4.17 19.17
CA MET A 117 -5.46 -3.23 19.02
C MET A 117 -6.36 -3.61 17.83
N SER A 118 -5.80 -4.07 16.71
CA SER A 118 -6.58 -4.57 15.57
C SER A 118 -7.38 -5.83 15.92
N LEU A 119 -6.78 -6.76 16.66
CA LEU A 119 -7.45 -7.98 17.12
C LEU A 119 -8.51 -7.70 18.19
N ALA A 120 -8.23 -6.82 19.14
CA ALA A 120 -9.16 -6.42 20.19
C ALA A 120 -10.29 -5.54 19.64
N GLY A 121 -9.98 -4.73 18.62
CA GLY A 121 -10.88 -3.75 18.03
C GLY A 121 -12.23 -4.35 17.70
N GLY A 122 -12.28 -5.53 17.09
CA GLY A 122 -13.55 -6.18 16.71
C GLY A 122 -14.56 -6.39 17.85
N TYR A 123 -14.14 -6.40 19.13
CA TYR A 123 -15.02 -6.49 20.30
C TYR A 123 -15.53 -5.13 20.80
N LEU A 124 -14.95 -4.02 20.34
CA LEU A 124 -15.38 -2.68 20.69
C LEU A 124 -16.71 -2.37 19.99
N VAL A 125 -17.80 -2.47 20.75
CA VAL A 125 -19.13 -2.07 20.32
C VAL A 125 -19.19 -0.54 20.27
N GLY A 126 -19.62 0.03 19.13
CA GLY A 126 -19.82 1.48 18.97
C GLY A 126 -18.87 2.16 17.99
N LEU A 127 -17.73 1.54 17.63
CA LEU A 127 -16.88 1.98 16.51
C LEU A 127 -17.45 1.40 15.20
N HIS A 128 -18.62 1.89 14.78
CA HIS A 128 -19.21 1.56 13.49
C HIS A 128 -18.44 2.28 12.36
N ASP A 129 -19.14 2.86 11.39
CA ASP A 129 -18.50 3.58 10.27
C ASP A 129 -18.01 5.00 10.65
N PHE A 130 -18.04 5.38 11.93
CA PHE A 130 -17.56 6.68 12.39
C PHE A 130 -16.05 6.83 12.13
N LEU A 131 -15.71 7.84 11.33
CA LEU A 131 -14.39 8.14 10.77
C LEU A 131 -13.69 6.94 10.12
N ALA A 132 -14.44 5.91 9.73
CA ALA A 132 -13.93 4.61 9.33
C ALA A 132 -12.89 4.02 10.31
N LEU A 133 -13.04 4.32 11.62
CA LEU A 133 -12.08 3.90 12.65
C LEU A 133 -11.93 2.38 12.71
N ASP A 134 -13.01 1.65 12.42
CA ASP A 134 -13.00 0.21 12.27
C ASP A 134 -11.91 -0.26 11.29
N ARG A 135 -11.87 0.31 10.09
CA ARG A 135 -10.89 -0.01 9.05
C ARG A 135 -9.51 0.59 9.35
N VAL A 136 -9.46 1.81 9.91
CA VAL A 136 -8.21 2.48 10.31
C VAL A 136 -7.42 1.60 11.28
N ILE A 137 -8.08 1.10 12.32
CA ILE A 137 -7.49 0.22 13.32
C ILE A 137 -7.21 -1.16 12.72
N ALA A 138 -8.10 -1.67 11.86
CA ALA A 138 -7.93 -2.97 11.23
C ALA A 138 -6.65 -3.09 10.41
N PHE A 139 -6.38 -2.09 9.56
CA PHE A 139 -5.28 -2.10 8.60
C PHE A 139 -4.02 -1.40 9.11
N ALA A 140 -4.05 -0.75 10.28
CA ALA A 140 -2.89 -0.11 10.89
C ALA A 140 -1.65 -1.03 10.98
N PRO A 141 -1.74 -2.32 11.38
CA PRO A 141 -0.57 -3.20 11.43
C PRO A 141 0.15 -3.35 10.08
N PHE A 142 -0.59 -3.38 8.97
CA PHE A 142 0.00 -3.48 7.63
C PHE A 142 0.66 -2.17 7.20
N PHE A 143 -0.02 -1.05 7.43
CA PHE A 143 0.53 0.27 7.12
C PHE A 143 1.83 0.52 7.89
N PHE A 144 1.83 0.29 9.20
CA PHE A 144 3.00 0.53 10.05
C PHE A 144 4.09 -0.53 9.87
N ALA A 145 3.77 -1.76 9.49
CA ALA A 145 4.79 -2.73 9.07
C ALA A 145 5.62 -2.18 7.89
N GLY A 146 4.95 -1.64 6.87
CA GLY A 146 5.62 -0.99 5.73
C GLY A 146 6.43 0.24 6.14
N TYR A 147 5.86 1.11 6.99
CA TYR A 147 6.54 2.31 7.50
C TYR A 147 7.82 1.97 8.27
N PHE A 148 7.77 0.99 9.19
CA PHE A 148 8.91 0.63 10.04
C PHE A 148 9.96 -0.23 9.33
N LEU A 149 9.55 -1.08 8.38
CA LEU A 149 10.49 -1.89 7.62
C LEU A 149 11.32 -1.01 6.67
N GLY A 150 10.68 -0.05 6.00
CA GLY A 150 11.32 0.84 5.05
C GLY A 150 11.70 0.13 3.72
N PRO A 151 11.89 0.91 2.64
CA PRO A 151 12.10 0.34 1.30
C PRO A 151 13.42 -0.43 1.17
N GLU A 152 14.50 0.03 1.81
CA GLU A 152 15.82 -0.59 1.68
C GLU A 152 15.88 -2.01 2.28
N ARG A 153 15.31 -2.19 3.48
CA ARG A 153 15.26 -3.50 4.13
C ARG A 153 14.33 -4.45 3.40
N LEU A 154 13.22 -3.93 2.87
CA LEU A 154 12.31 -4.70 2.04
C LEU A 154 12.99 -5.18 0.74
N MET A 155 13.69 -4.29 0.02
CA MET A 155 14.43 -4.67 -1.19
C MET A 155 15.49 -5.74 -0.90
N LYS A 156 16.23 -5.58 0.21
CA LYS A 156 17.19 -6.58 0.67
C LYS A 156 16.52 -7.92 1.00
N LEU A 157 15.36 -7.92 1.64
CA LEU A 157 14.58 -9.12 1.96
C LEU A 157 14.10 -9.83 0.71
N LEU A 158 13.67 -9.08 -0.31
CA LEU A 158 13.21 -9.60 -1.59
C LEU A 158 14.36 -10.11 -2.47
N GLY A 159 15.63 -9.90 -2.07
CA GLY A 159 16.79 -10.27 -2.88
C GLY A 159 16.92 -9.42 -4.15
N VAL A 160 16.27 -8.25 -4.18
CA VAL A 160 16.40 -7.29 -5.27
C VAL A 160 17.59 -6.40 -4.93
N GLU A 161 18.73 -6.65 -5.59
CA GLU A 161 19.85 -5.71 -5.59
C GLU A 161 19.30 -4.35 -6.06
N PRO A 162 19.45 -3.26 -5.28
CA PRO A 162 19.03 -1.95 -5.73
C PRO A 162 19.77 -1.67 -7.03
N GLN A 163 19.05 -1.54 -8.15
CA GLN A 163 19.67 -1.12 -9.40
C GLN A 163 20.45 0.15 -9.09
N PRO A 164 21.80 0.15 -9.16
CA PRO A 164 22.54 1.36 -8.93
C PRO A 164 22.04 2.37 -9.96
N CYS A 165 21.81 3.61 -9.53
CA CYS A 165 21.48 4.74 -10.41
C CYS A 165 22.46 4.90 -11.61
N ALA A 166 23.57 4.14 -11.63
CA ALA A 166 24.49 3.96 -12.74
C ALA A 166 23.84 3.39 -14.02
N GLU A 167 22.87 2.49 -13.93
CA GLU A 167 22.24 1.90 -15.13
C GLU A 167 21.19 2.84 -15.74
N ALA A 168 20.50 3.62 -14.90
CA ALA A 168 19.69 4.75 -15.36
C ALA A 168 20.54 5.86 -16.02
N ARG A 169 21.80 6.03 -15.61
CA ARG A 169 22.79 6.92 -16.26
C ARG A 169 23.23 6.42 -17.64
N ARG A 170 23.39 5.11 -17.82
CA ARG A 170 23.74 4.51 -19.12
C ARG A 170 22.61 4.62 -20.15
N VAL A 171 21.35 4.48 -19.73
CA VAL A 171 20.18 4.53 -20.63
C VAL A 171 19.76 5.96 -20.98
N TYR A 172 20.08 6.97 -20.15
CA TYR A 172 19.65 8.37 -20.35
C TYR A 172 20.79 9.40 -20.57
N GLY A 173 21.91 8.96 -21.13
CA GLY A 173 22.91 9.86 -21.71
C GLY A 173 24.08 10.15 -20.78
N ALA A 174 25.17 9.42 -20.99
CA ALA A 174 26.50 9.90 -20.68
C ALA A 174 26.91 10.88 -21.79
N THR A 175 27.04 12.17 -21.46
CA THR A 175 27.97 13.03 -22.19
C THR A 175 29.36 12.65 -21.72
N ALA A 176 30.18 12.22 -22.68
CA ALA A 176 31.58 11.90 -22.48
C ALA A 176 32.36 13.16 -22.10
N GLU A 177 32.83 13.22 -20.86
CA GLU A 177 34.02 13.95 -20.39
C GLU A 177 34.18 13.50 -18.92
N ASP A 178 35.41 13.22 -18.51
CA ASP A 178 35.84 12.64 -17.21
C ASP A 178 36.22 11.16 -17.24
N VAL A 179 37.14 10.83 -18.15
CA VAL A 179 38.09 9.73 -17.97
C VAL A 179 39.50 10.35 -17.99
N GLN A 180 40.07 10.67 -16.83
CA GLN A 180 41.52 10.61 -16.64
C GLN A 180 41.89 10.68 -15.14
N ALA A 181 42.95 9.93 -14.81
CA ALA A 181 43.80 10.01 -13.62
C ALA A 181 43.29 9.37 -12.31
N HIS A 182 43.69 8.11 -12.06
CA HIS A 182 44.87 7.84 -11.22
C HIS A 182 45.09 6.33 -10.99
N THR A 183 46.23 5.83 -11.45
CA THR A 183 46.94 4.66 -10.89
C THR A 183 48.00 5.18 -9.92
N PRO A 184 48.16 4.53 -8.76
CA PRO A 184 49.49 4.05 -8.35
C PRO A 184 49.38 2.60 -7.82
N GLU A 185 50.20 1.67 -8.31
CA GLU A 185 51.57 1.36 -7.91
C GLU A 185 51.59 0.19 -6.90
N ARG A 186 52.30 -0.88 -7.29
CA ARG A 186 52.34 -2.17 -6.61
C ARG A 186 53.23 -2.09 -5.39
N ASP A 187 52.71 -2.46 -4.23
CA ASP A 187 53.52 -2.71 -3.04
C ASP A 187 53.65 -4.22 -2.76
N VAL A 188 54.89 -4.71 -2.85
CA VAL A 188 55.30 -6.10 -2.66
C VAL A 188 55.72 -6.27 -1.21
N ARG A 189 54.77 -6.51 -0.28
CA ARG A 189 55.09 -6.96 1.10
C ARG A 189 53.86 -7.48 1.85
N ALA A 190 53.42 -8.71 1.57
CA ALA A 190 52.48 -9.43 2.47
C ALA A 190 52.41 -10.94 2.18
N VAL A 191 53.48 -11.70 2.41
CA VAL A 191 53.46 -13.17 2.23
C VAL A 191 53.22 -13.95 3.55
N GLY A 192 53.17 -13.29 4.71
CA GLY A 192 53.08 -13.98 6.01
C GLY A 192 51.68 -14.27 6.59
N ASN A 193 50.59 -13.66 6.10
CA ASN A 193 49.26 -13.71 6.75
C ASN A 193 48.12 -14.25 5.87
N THR A 194 48.43 -14.74 4.67
CA THR A 194 47.46 -15.09 3.63
C THR A 194 46.64 -16.34 3.95
N ALA A 195 47.19 -17.32 4.67
CA ALA A 195 46.49 -18.58 4.97
C ALA A 195 45.40 -18.44 6.04
N LYS A 196 45.66 -17.68 7.12
CA LYS A 196 44.70 -17.43 8.21
C LYS A 196 43.60 -16.46 7.76
N SER A 197 43.97 -15.44 6.96
CA SER A 197 43.04 -14.54 6.27
C SER A 197 42.14 -15.29 5.29
N ARG A 198 42.70 -16.13 4.39
CA ARG A 198 41.92 -16.97 3.47
C ARG A 198 40.97 -17.92 4.19
N ARG A 199 41.36 -18.52 5.32
CA ARG A 199 40.50 -19.44 6.07
C ARG A 199 39.33 -18.72 6.74
N LYS A 200 39.53 -17.49 7.22
CA LYS A 200 38.49 -16.64 7.78
C LYS A 200 37.56 -16.07 6.70
N GLU A 201 38.10 -15.66 5.55
CA GLU A 201 37.33 -15.24 4.37
C GLU A 201 36.50 -16.38 3.77
N THR A 202 37.06 -17.58 3.65
CA THR A 202 36.32 -18.74 3.10
C THR A 202 35.24 -19.24 4.06
N SER A 203 35.47 -19.18 5.37
CA SER A 203 34.45 -19.46 6.39
C SER A 203 33.33 -18.41 6.37
N SER A 204 33.68 -17.12 6.30
CA SER A 204 32.72 -16.01 6.17
C SER A 204 31.93 -16.08 4.87
N ARG A 205 32.57 -16.35 3.72
CA ARG A 205 31.89 -16.56 2.43
C ARG A 205 31.01 -17.81 2.40
N LYS A 206 31.39 -18.89 3.09
CA LYS A 206 30.52 -20.08 3.24
C LYS A 206 29.32 -19.79 4.13
N ALA A 207 29.49 -19.06 5.23
CA ALA A 207 28.39 -18.64 6.10
C ALA A 207 27.43 -17.68 5.37
N ASP A 208 27.98 -16.73 4.62
CA ASP A 208 27.22 -15.75 3.82
C ASP A 208 26.46 -16.44 2.66
N ARG A 209 27.11 -17.35 1.93
CA ARG A 209 26.41 -18.19 0.93
C ARG A 209 25.32 -19.04 1.54
N ARG A 210 25.53 -19.62 2.73
CA ARG A 210 24.53 -20.45 3.40
C ARG A 210 23.33 -19.63 3.87
N GLY A 211 23.57 -18.42 4.39
CA GLY A 211 22.54 -17.46 4.77
C GLY A 211 21.74 -16.96 3.56
N SER A 212 22.41 -16.64 2.45
CA SER A 212 21.76 -16.27 1.19
C SER A 212 20.89 -17.41 0.65
N LEU A 213 21.39 -18.65 0.62
CA LEU A 213 20.62 -19.81 0.14
C LEU A 213 19.37 -20.07 1.00
N GLN A 214 19.49 -19.94 2.33
CA GLN A 214 18.36 -20.07 3.25
C GLN A 214 17.33 -18.96 3.05
N SER A 215 17.77 -17.72 2.83
CA SER A 215 16.88 -16.58 2.52
C SER A 215 16.09 -16.82 1.23
N HIS A 216 16.75 -17.24 0.14
CA HIS A 216 16.06 -17.54 -1.12
C HIS A 216 15.05 -18.67 -0.99
N ARG A 217 15.36 -19.73 -0.22
CA ARG A 217 14.42 -20.82 0.06
C ARG A 217 13.22 -20.35 0.87
N LEU A 218 13.44 -19.51 1.88
CA LEU A 218 12.37 -18.92 2.69
C LEU A 218 11.45 -18.04 1.84
N VAL A 219 12.01 -17.12 1.06
CA VAL A 219 11.25 -16.25 0.15
C VAL A 219 10.44 -17.08 -0.86
N GLY A 220 11.06 -18.10 -1.47
CA GLY A 220 10.38 -19.01 -2.39
C GLY A 220 9.22 -19.74 -1.72
N THR A 221 9.43 -20.28 -0.51
CA THR A 221 8.39 -20.99 0.25
C THR A 221 7.22 -20.06 0.59
N LEU A 222 7.49 -18.86 1.11
CA LEU A 222 6.48 -17.86 1.44
C LEU A 222 5.69 -17.41 0.19
N THR A 223 6.37 -17.30 -0.95
CA THR A 223 5.73 -16.95 -2.23
C THR A 223 4.77 -18.04 -2.69
N VAL A 224 5.18 -19.31 -2.61
CA VAL A 224 4.32 -20.47 -2.95
C VAL A 224 3.11 -20.52 -2.00
N LEU A 225 3.31 -20.34 -0.70
CA LEU A 225 2.21 -20.29 0.26
C LEU A 225 1.24 -19.13 -0.03
N GLY A 226 1.75 -17.95 -0.38
CA GLY A 226 0.91 -16.82 -0.77
C GLY A 226 0.12 -17.06 -2.07
N LEU A 227 0.72 -17.72 -3.07
CA LEU A 227 0.02 -18.12 -4.30
C LEU A 227 -1.05 -19.18 -4.04
N LEU A 228 -0.77 -20.17 -3.19
CA LEU A 228 -1.75 -21.17 -2.77
C LEU A 228 -2.91 -20.50 -2.03
N ALA A 229 -2.63 -19.57 -1.11
CA ALA A 229 -3.68 -18.78 -0.45
C ALA A 229 -4.53 -18.00 -1.46
N PHE A 230 -3.92 -17.40 -2.49
CA PHE A 230 -4.64 -16.70 -3.56
C PHE A 230 -5.57 -17.64 -4.33
N LEU A 231 -5.11 -18.85 -4.68
CA LEU A 231 -5.91 -19.85 -5.39
C LEU A 231 -7.06 -20.37 -4.54
N ILE A 232 -6.80 -20.70 -3.27
CA ILE A 232 -7.80 -21.21 -2.33
C ILE A 232 -8.89 -20.14 -2.12
N ILE A 233 -8.50 -18.90 -1.81
CA ILE A 233 -9.46 -17.82 -1.59
C ILE A 233 -10.22 -17.55 -2.89
N GLY A 234 -9.54 -17.41 -4.03
CA GLY A 234 -10.19 -17.10 -5.30
C GLY A 234 -11.21 -18.15 -5.75
N THR A 235 -10.95 -19.44 -5.50
CA THR A 235 -11.86 -20.54 -5.89
C THR A 235 -12.94 -20.82 -4.85
N GLN A 236 -12.62 -20.73 -3.56
CA GLN A 236 -13.53 -21.15 -2.48
C GLN A 236 -14.34 -20.00 -1.87
N SER A 237 -14.08 -18.74 -2.25
CA SER A 237 -14.77 -17.55 -1.70
C SER A 237 -16.29 -17.62 -1.77
N PHE A 238 -16.83 -18.14 -2.87
CA PHE A 238 -18.28 -18.17 -3.13
C PHE A 238 -18.93 -19.51 -2.80
N ASP A 239 -18.13 -20.53 -2.45
CA ASP A 239 -18.60 -21.86 -2.06
C ASP A 239 -18.46 -22.05 -0.54
N HIS A 240 -17.33 -22.62 -0.07
CA HIS A 240 -17.12 -22.96 1.33
C HIS A 240 -16.82 -21.76 2.24
N LEU A 241 -16.26 -20.69 1.70
CA LEU A 241 -15.94 -19.47 2.47
C LEU A 241 -17.08 -18.45 2.49
N LEU A 242 -18.22 -18.74 1.86
CA LEU A 242 -19.36 -17.82 1.81
C LEU A 242 -19.85 -17.38 3.21
N PRO A 243 -19.98 -18.28 4.22
CA PRO A 243 -20.33 -17.87 5.58
C PRO A 243 -19.28 -16.95 6.23
N TYR A 244 -18.03 -17.06 5.78
CA TYR A 244 -16.88 -16.29 6.24
C TYR A 244 -16.57 -15.11 5.33
N ARG A 245 -17.42 -14.78 4.35
CA ARG A 245 -17.17 -13.71 3.37
C ARG A 245 -16.85 -12.37 4.04
N ASN A 246 -17.44 -12.11 5.21
CA ASN A 246 -17.15 -10.90 5.98
C ASN A 246 -15.71 -10.89 6.53
N VAL A 247 -15.10 -12.05 6.84
CA VAL A 247 -13.65 -12.18 7.12
C VAL A 247 -12.84 -11.71 5.92
N VAL A 248 -13.21 -12.18 4.72
CA VAL A 248 -12.48 -11.91 3.48
C VAL A 248 -12.40 -10.41 3.20
N TYR A 249 -13.47 -9.69 3.50
CA TYR A 249 -13.53 -8.24 3.34
C TYR A 249 -13.05 -7.46 4.58
N GLY A 250 -12.40 -8.13 5.55
CA GLY A 250 -11.80 -7.50 6.72
C GLY A 250 -12.82 -6.87 7.67
N ALA A 251 -14.06 -7.39 7.68
CA ALA A 251 -15.10 -6.90 8.58
C ALA A 251 -14.74 -7.15 10.05
N TRP A 252 -15.32 -6.34 10.93
CA TRP A 252 -15.23 -6.52 12.39
C TRP A 252 -16.23 -7.54 12.91
N TYR A 253 -16.02 -8.01 14.14
CA TYR A 253 -16.73 -9.18 14.70
C TYR A 253 -18.26 -9.01 14.73
N TYR A 254 -18.76 -7.79 14.85
CA TYR A 254 -20.20 -7.54 14.78
C TYR A 254 -20.83 -7.92 13.44
N ARG A 255 -20.07 -7.97 12.33
CA ARG A 255 -20.58 -8.41 11.01
C ARG A 255 -20.54 -9.93 10.83
N PHE A 256 -20.05 -10.68 11.80
CA PHE A 256 -19.97 -12.13 11.68
C PHE A 256 -21.31 -12.82 11.96
N HIS A 257 -22.26 -12.11 12.59
CA HIS A 257 -23.59 -12.63 12.94
C HIS A 257 -23.55 -14.12 13.35
N PRO A 258 -22.75 -14.50 14.36
CA PRO A 258 -22.53 -15.91 14.70
C PRO A 258 -23.82 -16.62 15.13
N GLU A 259 -24.80 -15.87 15.65
CA GLU A 259 -26.13 -16.36 15.99
C GLU A 259 -26.95 -16.76 14.75
N GLU A 260 -26.73 -16.12 13.61
CA GLU A 260 -27.43 -16.40 12.35
C GLU A 260 -26.85 -17.63 11.63
N ASN A 261 -25.58 -17.98 11.89
CA ASN A 261 -24.88 -19.09 11.24
C ASN A 261 -24.11 -19.99 12.22
N PRO A 262 -24.79 -20.68 13.15
CA PRO A 262 -24.14 -21.49 14.18
C PRO A 262 -23.32 -22.67 13.63
N ALA A 263 -23.66 -23.17 12.44
CA ALA A 263 -22.90 -24.22 11.75
C ALA A 263 -21.53 -23.74 11.24
N ALA A 264 -21.42 -22.46 10.87
CA ALA A 264 -20.15 -21.85 10.46
C ALA A 264 -19.35 -21.34 11.66
N PHE A 265 -20.02 -20.97 12.76
CA PHE A 265 -19.37 -20.47 13.97
C PHE A 265 -19.71 -21.38 15.16
N PRO A 266 -19.07 -22.57 15.27
CA PRO A 266 -19.26 -23.42 16.43
C PRO A 266 -18.92 -22.65 17.71
N ALA A 267 -19.56 -23.00 18.83
CA ALA A 267 -19.57 -22.18 20.06
C ALA A 267 -18.19 -21.69 20.53
N GLY A 268 -17.14 -22.50 20.40
CA GLY A 268 -15.76 -22.10 20.76
C GLY A 268 -15.08 -21.12 19.79
N LEU A 269 -15.54 -21.05 18.53
CA LEU A 269 -15.00 -20.16 17.51
C LEU A 269 -15.75 -18.81 17.50
N ALA A 270 -17.03 -18.81 17.88
CA ALA A 270 -17.83 -17.60 18.09
C ALA A 270 -17.29 -16.72 19.25
N THR A 271 -16.70 -17.33 20.28
CA THR A 271 -16.05 -16.59 21.37
C THR A 271 -14.64 -16.10 21.01
N HIS A 272 -13.98 -16.75 20.04
CA HIS A 272 -12.59 -16.48 19.63
C HIS A 272 -12.46 -15.98 18.19
N LEU A 273 -13.34 -15.07 17.76
CA LEU A 273 -13.32 -14.47 16.41
C LEU A 273 -11.99 -13.74 16.10
N TRP A 274 -11.22 -13.36 17.11
CA TRP A 274 -9.87 -12.84 16.92
C TRP A 274 -8.89 -13.84 16.29
N LEU A 275 -9.07 -15.15 16.48
CA LEU A 275 -8.26 -16.18 15.83
C LEU A 275 -8.52 -16.21 14.33
N LEU A 276 -9.78 -16.12 13.91
CA LEU A 276 -10.15 -16.01 12.50
C LEU A 276 -9.51 -14.79 11.85
N ARG A 277 -9.54 -13.65 12.55
CA ARG A 277 -8.92 -12.42 12.06
C ARG A 277 -7.40 -12.51 11.99
N LEU A 278 -6.76 -13.12 13.00
CA LEU A 278 -5.31 -13.35 12.98
C LEU A 278 -4.92 -14.24 11.79
N ALA A 279 -5.65 -15.34 11.56
CA ALA A 279 -5.45 -16.20 10.41
C ALA A 279 -5.63 -15.43 9.09
N TRP A 280 -6.67 -14.60 8.99
CA TRP A 280 -6.90 -13.75 7.82
C TRP A 280 -5.76 -12.74 7.60
N MET A 281 -5.28 -12.10 8.66
CA MET A 281 -4.16 -11.16 8.57
C MET A 281 -2.89 -11.85 8.08
N LEU A 282 -2.61 -13.07 8.54
CA LEU A 282 -1.47 -13.86 8.07
C LEU A 282 -1.61 -14.22 6.58
N MET A 283 -2.79 -14.68 6.15
CA MET A 283 -3.05 -14.99 4.74
C MET A 283 -2.93 -13.74 3.85
N ALA A 284 -3.54 -12.63 4.24
CA ALA A 284 -3.44 -11.36 3.52
C ALA A 284 -1.99 -10.86 3.43
N GLY A 285 -1.21 -11.03 4.52
CA GLY A 285 0.22 -10.73 4.55
C GLY A 285 1.02 -11.61 3.58
N LEU A 286 0.75 -12.93 3.54
CA LEU A 286 1.39 -13.86 2.61
C LEU A 286 1.04 -13.54 1.14
N MET A 287 -0.23 -13.28 0.84
CA MET A 287 -0.67 -12.87 -0.50
C MET A 287 0.02 -11.57 -0.92
N SER A 288 0.04 -10.56 -0.04
CA SER A 288 0.71 -9.28 -0.30
C SER A 288 2.20 -9.48 -0.54
N PHE A 289 2.85 -10.32 0.26
CA PHE A 289 4.26 -10.67 0.09
C PHE A 289 4.52 -11.35 -1.26
N ALA A 290 3.71 -12.33 -1.65
CA ALA A 290 3.84 -13.01 -2.94
C ALA A 290 3.69 -12.03 -4.10
N VAL A 291 2.72 -11.10 -4.03
CA VAL A 291 2.55 -10.04 -5.04
C VAL A 291 3.78 -9.15 -5.12
N LEU A 292 4.38 -8.76 -3.99
CA LEU A 292 5.59 -7.94 -3.96
C LEU A 292 6.81 -8.67 -4.54
N VAL A 293 6.96 -9.97 -4.29
CA VAL A 293 8.05 -10.80 -4.86
C VAL A 293 7.87 -10.98 -6.37
N LEU A 294 6.64 -11.20 -6.83
CA LEU A 294 6.32 -11.41 -8.25
C LEU A 294 6.23 -10.11 -9.05
N MET A 295 6.22 -8.95 -8.37
CA MET A 295 6.14 -7.66 -9.03
C MET A 295 7.35 -7.49 -9.97
N PRO A 296 7.12 -7.22 -11.27
CA PRO A 296 8.21 -7.15 -12.22
C PRO A 296 9.09 -5.92 -11.93
N ASN A 297 10.41 -6.14 -11.89
CA ASN A 297 11.40 -5.06 -11.80
C ASN A 297 11.56 -4.26 -13.10
N ARG A 298 10.77 -4.57 -14.14
CA ARG A 298 10.77 -3.85 -15.41
C ARG A 298 9.46 -3.09 -15.60
N GLN A 299 9.56 -1.92 -16.20
CA GLN A 299 8.41 -1.10 -16.54
C GLN A 299 7.62 -1.78 -17.68
N VAL A 300 6.51 -2.41 -17.33
CA VAL A 300 5.53 -2.89 -18.31
C VAL A 300 4.69 -1.69 -18.75
N PRO A 301 4.69 -1.26 -20.03
CA PRO A 301 4.17 0.05 -20.44
C PRO A 301 2.70 0.29 -20.02
N LEU A 302 1.81 -0.64 -20.32
CA LEU A 302 0.38 -0.51 -19.99
C LEU A 302 0.14 -0.50 -18.48
N LEU A 303 0.71 -1.47 -17.76
CA LEU A 303 0.51 -1.62 -16.31
C LEU A 303 1.12 -0.43 -15.55
N THR A 304 2.24 0.10 -16.03
CA THR A 304 2.90 1.27 -15.46
C THR A 304 2.09 2.54 -15.70
N MET A 305 1.54 2.71 -16.91
CA MET A 305 0.65 3.83 -17.24
C MET A 305 -0.61 3.83 -16.38
N LEU A 306 -1.27 2.68 -16.26
CA LEU A 306 -2.46 2.53 -15.41
C LEU A 306 -2.10 2.74 -13.92
N GLY A 307 -0.99 2.15 -13.46
CA GLY A 307 -0.50 2.23 -12.09
C GLY A 307 -0.21 3.66 -11.62
N GLN A 308 0.41 4.48 -12.47
CA GLN A 308 0.70 5.89 -12.18
C GLN A 308 -0.56 6.75 -12.00
N ARG A 309 -1.71 6.26 -12.47
CA ARG A 309 -2.98 6.97 -12.56
C ARG A 309 -4.08 6.34 -11.71
N THR A 310 -3.71 5.48 -10.77
CA THR A 310 -4.64 4.75 -9.90
C THR A 310 -5.53 5.65 -9.05
N LEU A 311 -5.03 6.79 -8.56
CA LEU A 311 -5.83 7.70 -7.72
C LEU A 311 -7.06 8.28 -8.44
N GLN A 312 -6.92 8.65 -9.71
CA GLN A 312 -8.04 9.21 -10.47
C GLN A 312 -9.07 8.13 -10.84
N ILE A 313 -8.59 6.92 -11.17
CA ILE A 313 -9.45 5.76 -11.44
C ILE A 313 -10.22 5.44 -10.17
N TYR A 314 -9.53 5.41 -9.02
CA TYR A 314 -10.13 5.18 -7.72
C TYR A 314 -11.25 6.16 -7.37
N ILE A 315 -11.09 7.44 -7.68
CA ILE A 315 -12.12 8.45 -7.38
C ILE A 315 -13.28 8.38 -8.37
N LEU A 316 -13.00 8.24 -9.67
CA LEU A 316 -14.00 8.38 -10.72
C LEU A 316 -14.76 7.09 -11.05
N HIS A 317 -14.19 5.92 -10.77
CA HIS A 317 -14.88 4.65 -11.08
C HIS A 317 -16.17 4.49 -10.27
N ARG A 318 -16.24 5.04 -9.05
CA ARG A 318 -17.40 4.86 -8.18
C ARG A 318 -18.63 5.63 -8.66
N PRO A 319 -18.56 6.93 -8.97
CA PRO A 319 -19.67 7.63 -9.61
C PRO A 319 -20.11 6.98 -10.92
N ILE A 320 -19.16 6.53 -11.75
CA ILE A 320 -19.50 5.87 -13.02
C ILE A 320 -20.25 4.56 -12.76
N ARG A 321 -19.77 3.74 -11.83
CA ARG A 321 -20.47 2.52 -11.40
C ARG A 321 -21.87 2.83 -10.88
N ASP A 322 -22.02 3.86 -10.06
CA ASP A 322 -23.30 4.26 -9.48
C ASP A 322 -24.26 4.76 -10.57
N LEU A 323 -23.78 5.51 -11.55
CA LEU A 323 -24.58 5.92 -12.72
C LEU A 323 -24.96 4.73 -13.60
N LEU A 324 -24.07 3.75 -13.79
CA LEU A 324 -24.39 2.51 -14.50
C LEU A 324 -25.44 1.68 -13.75
N LEU A 325 -25.40 1.69 -12.41
CA LEU A 325 -26.43 1.08 -11.57
C LEU A 325 -27.77 1.79 -11.76
N ALA A 326 -27.77 3.13 -11.68
CA ALA A 326 -28.97 3.96 -11.89
C ALA A 326 -29.57 3.77 -13.30
N ALA A 327 -28.72 3.55 -14.31
CA ALA A 327 -29.14 3.24 -15.68
C ALA A 327 -29.64 1.79 -15.87
N GLY A 328 -29.58 0.95 -14.83
CA GLY A 328 -30.03 -0.45 -14.88
C GLY A 328 -29.07 -1.41 -15.57
N VAL A 329 -27.87 -0.97 -15.96
CA VAL A 329 -26.89 -1.82 -16.66
C VAL A 329 -26.42 -2.97 -15.77
N ILE A 330 -26.22 -2.70 -14.48
CA ILE A 330 -25.75 -3.71 -13.52
C ILE A 330 -26.86 -4.71 -13.18
N THR A 331 -28.11 -4.25 -13.07
CA THR A 331 -29.26 -5.12 -12.73
C THR A 331 -29.75 -5.96 -13.91
N ALA A 332 -29.42 -5.57 -15.14
CA ALA A 332 -29.73 -6.33 -16.35
C ALA A 332 -28.81 -7.55 -16.58
N VAL A 333 -27.70 -7.66 -15.86
CA VAL A 333 -26.73 -8.76 -16.01
C VAL A 333 -27.15 -9.95 -15.15
N ASN A 334 -27.33 -11.11 -15.78
CA ASN A 334 -27.53 -12.38 -15.10
C ASN A 334 -26.17 -12.96 -14.65
N PRO A 335 -25.93 -13.12 -13.34
CA PRO A 335 -24.67 -13.67 -12.82
C PRO A 335 -24.46 -15.15 -13.15
N GLU A 336 -25.52 -15.90 -13.48
CA GLU A 336 -25.41 -17.31 -13.88
C GLU A 336 -24.89 -17.48 -15.31
N ASN A 337 -24.97 -16.43 -16.13
CA ASN A 337 -24.50 -16.47 -17.51
C ASN A 337 -23.03 -16.02 -17.59
N PRO A 338 -22.07 -16.94 -17.85
CA PRO A 338 -20.65 -16.61 -17.86
C PRO A 338 -20.27 -15.59 -18.93
N VAL A 339 -21.01 -15.54 -20.05
CA VAL A 339 -20.75 -14.57 -21.13
C VAL A 339 -21.08 -13.15 -20.67
N GLN A 340 -22.19 -12.97 -19.94
CA GLN A 340 -22.58 -11.66 -19.42
C GLN A 340 -21.63 -11.21 -18.30
N VAL A 341 -21.19 -12.14 -17.45
CA VAL A 341 -20.15 -11.86 -16.44
C VAL A 341 -18.83 -11.47 -17.11
N LEU A 342 -18.40 -12.20 -18.15
CA LEU A 342 -17.18 -11.88 -18.87
C LEU A 342 -17.28 -10.52 -19.61
N ALA A 343 -18.45 -10.20 -20.16
CA ALA A 343 -18.74 -8.90 -20.74
C ALA A 343 -18.66 -7.77 -19.70
N LEU A 344 -19.17 -7.99 -18.48
CA LEU A 344 -19.07 -7.04 -17.37
C LEU A 344 -17.62 -6.83 -16.90
N ILE A 345 -16.82 -7.90 -16.86
CA ILE A 345 -15.37 -7.81 -16.60
C ILE A 345 -14.69 -7.00 -17.69
N GLY A 346 -15.00 -7.28 -18.96
CA GLY A 346 -14.51 -6.51 -20.11
C GLY A 346 -14.87 -5.03 -20.01
N LEU A 347 -16.12 -4.71 -19.68
CA LEU A 347 -16.58 -3.34 -19.44
C LEU A 347 -15.79 -2.66 -18.31
N SER A 348 -15.54 -3.38 -17.21
CA SER A 348 -14.75 -2.86 -16.09
C SER A 348 -13.31 -2.52 -16.49
N VAL A 349 -12.69 -3.36 -17.33
CA VAL A 349 -11.35 -3.08 -17.90
C VAL A 349 -11.40 -1.87 -18.83
N VAL A 350 -12.41 -1.77 -19.71
CA VAL A 350 -12.59 -0.63 -20.62
C VAL A 350 -12.75 0.67 -19.83
N VAL A 351 -13.63 0.71 -18.82
CA VAL A 351 -13.83 1.88 -17.96
C VAL A 351 -12.52 2.26 -17.25
N THR A 352 -11.77 1.27 -16.76
CA THR A 352 -10.46 1.51 -16.12
C THR A 352 -9.46 2.16 -17.08
N VAL A 353 -9.37 1.67 -18.33
CA VAL A 353 -8.50 2.23 -19.36
C VAL A 353 -8.95 3.64 -19.76
N LEU A 354 -10.25 3.88 -19.93
CA LEU A 354 -10.78 5.20 -20.27
C LEU A 354 -10.52 6.23 -19.17
N LEU A 355 -10.71 5.84 -17.90
CA LEU A 355 -10.42 6.70 -16.75
C LEU A 355 -8.92 6.95 -16.54
N SER A 356 -8.07 6.11 -17.12
CA SER A 356 -6.62 6.34 -17.14
C SER A 356 -6.17 7.42 -18.12
N ALA A 357 -7.08 8.06 -18.86
CA ALA A 357 -6.74 9.14 -19.78
C ALA A 357 -6.03 10.32 -19.06
N GLU A 358 -5.10 10.98 -19.75
CA GLU A 358 -4.29 12.07 -19.17
C GLU A 358 -5.13 13.28 -18.76
N ILE A 359 -6.29 13.45 -19.39
CA ILE A 359 -7.20 14.57 -19.15
C ILE A 359 -7.69 14.54 -17.72
N PHE A 360 -8.14 13.37 -17.23
CA PHE A 360 -8.59 13.20 -15.85
C PHE A 360 -7.45 13.39 -14.85
N GLN A 361 -6.23 12.95 -15.19
CA GLN A 361 -5.05 13.19 -14.36
C GLN A 361 -4.76 14.69 -14.23
N LYS A 362 -4.74 15.43 -15.35
CA LYS A 362 -4.48 16.88 -15.35
C LYS A 362 -5.57 17.62 -14.59
N LEU A 363 -6.84 17.26 -14.77
CA LEU A 363 -7.96 17.84 -14.03
C LEU A 363 -7.82 17.60 -12.53
N LEU A 364 -7.62 16.34 -12.11
CA LEU A 364 -7.51 15.99 -10.71
C LEU A 364 -6.29 16.67 -10.06
N SER A 365 -5.15 16.73 -10.74
CA SER A 365 -3.95 17.37 -10.22
C SER A 365 -4.14 18.89 -10.02
N ARG A 366 -4.87 19.57 -10.91
CA ARG A 366 -5.25 20.97 -10.72
C ARG A 366 -6.15 21.15 -9.49
N ILE A 367 -7.19 20.32 -9.39
CA ILE A 367 -8.16 20.36 -8.29
C ILE A 367 -7.47 20.08 -6.94
N GLN A 368 -6.55 19.12 -6.90
CA GLN A 368 -5.79 18.75 -5.71
C GLN A 368 -4.89 19.90 -5.21
N ASN A 369 -4.42 20.76 -6.11
CA ASN A 369 -3.53 21.87 -5.79
C ASN A 369 -4.27 23.18 -5.47
N LEU A 370 -5.58 23.29 -5.75
CA LEU A 370 -6.38 24.47 -5.46
C LEU A 370 -6.20 25.06 -4.05
N PRO A 371 -6.27 24.27 -2.94
CA PRO A 371 -6.10 24.82 -1.60
C PRO A 371 -4.69 25.35 -1.30
N PHE A 372 -3.71 25.07 -2.15
CA PHE A 372 -2.30 25.48 -1.98
C PHE A 372 -1.87 26.59 -2.94
N CYS A 373 -2.73 26.99 -3.89
CA CYS A 373 -2.42 28.03 -4.86
C CYS A 373 -2.57 29.47 -4.33
N SER A 374 -2.98 29.68 -3.07
CA SER A 374 -3.22 31.03 -2.53
C SER A 374 -2.00 31.71 -1.88
N GLY A 375 -0.78 31.22 -2.12
CA GLY A 375 0.47 31.85 -1.68
C GLY A 375 1.30 32.30 -2.88
N GLY A 376 1.18 33.56 -3.27
CA GLY A 376 1.78 34.09 -4.49
C GLY A 376 3.30 33.94 -4.58
N ARG A 377 3.77 33.29 -5.64
CA ARG A 377 4.71 33.84 -6.63
C ARG A 377 4.81 32.88 -7.82
N ARG A 378 4.75 33.48 -9.00
CA ARG A 378 4.97 32.90 -10.33
C ARG A 378 6.17 31.94 -10.31
N SER A 379 5.91 30.66 -10.55
CA SER A 379 6.68 29.85 -11.50
C SER A 379 5.96 28.51 -11.70
N CYS A 380 4.95 28.53 -12.57
CA CYS A 380 4.43 27.33 -13.21
C CYS A 380 4.63 27.54 -14.71
N ASP A 381 5.85 27.30 -15.17
CA ASP A 381 6.21 27.00 -16.56
C ASP A 381 7.26 25.87 -16.56
#